data_AF-A0A961RL80-F1
#
_entry.id   AF-A0A961RL80-F1
#
_cell.length_a   1.000
_cell.length_b   1.000
_cell.length_c   1.000
_cell.angle_alpha   90.00
_cell.angle_beta   90.00
_cell.angle_gamma   90.00
#
_symmetry.space_group_name_H-M   'P 1'
#
loop_
_entity.id
_entity.type
_entity.pdbx_description
1 polymer ?
#
loop_
_entity_poly.entity_id
_entity_poly.type
_entity_poly.pdbx_seq_one_letter_code
_entity_poly.pdbx_strand_id
1 'polypeptide(L)' 'ATNALAKRSRKPLRRDVLARAAEIYAERFSDADGRIRATFSIVWLSGWAPDPSQQKPLKPGSASHSLADVLARQKK' A
#
# COMPACT_ATOMS: atom_id res chain seq x y z
N ALA A 1 10.12 -4.35 1.06
CA ALA A 1 9.04 -3.78 0.22
C ALA A 1 8.80 -4.71 -0.98
N THR A 2 7.59 -5.25 -1.13
CA THR A 2 7.26 -6.22 -2.18
C THR A 2 6.61 -5.48 -3.35
N ASN A 3 7.41 -4.98 -4.29
CA ASN A 3 6.90 -4.29 -5.48
C ASN A 3 6.32 -5.33 -6.48
N ALA A 4 5.00 -5.30 -6.69
CA ALA A 4 4.29 -6.21 -7.60
C ALA A 4 4.75 -6.10 -9.06
N LEU A 5 5.34 -4.98 -9.45
CA LEU A 5 5.82 -4.73 -10.81
C LEU A 5 7.26 -5.18 -11.05
N ALA A 6 7.97 -5.68 -10.02
CA ALA A 6 9.38 -6.04 -10.13
C ALA A 6 9.67 -7.09 -11.24
N LYS A 7 8.70 -7.98 -11.50
CA LYS A 7 8.80 -9.02 -12.55
C LYS A 7 8.15 -8.62 -13.87
N ARG A 8 7.63 -7.39 -14.00
CA ARG A 8 6.96 -6.96 -15.23
C ARG A 8 7.97 -6.84 -16.38
N SER A 9 7.64 -7.43 -17.53
CA SER A 9 8.44 -7.28 -18.75
C SER A 9 8.55 -5.80 -19.13
N ARG A 10 9.77 -5.37 -19.49
CA ARG A 10 10.05 -4.02 -20.00
C ARG A 10 9.91 -3.90 -21.52
N LYS A 11 9.69 -5.03 -22.22
CA LYS A 11 9.52 -5.05 -23.67
C LYS A 11 8.05 -4.83 -24.05
N PRO A 12 7.74 -4.01 -25.06
CA PRO A 12 6.38 -3.88 -25.58
C PRO A 12 5.81 -5.22 -26.07
N LEU A 13 4.49 -5.37 -25.99
CA LEU A 13 3.81 -6.54 -26.52
C LEU A 13 3.76 -6.50 -28.05
N ARG A 14 3.83 -7.68 -28.66
CA ARG A 14 3.62 -7.84 -30.10
C ARG A 14 2.12 -7.78 -30.43
N ARG A 15 1.79 -7.42 -31.67
CA ARG A 15 0.40 -7.30 -32.13
C ARG A 15 -0.41 -8.60 -31.98
N ASP A 16 0.22 -9.73 -32.26
CA ASP A 16 -0.39 -11.06 -32.24
C ASP A 16 -0.73 -11.50 -30.82
N VAL A 17 0.10 -11.13 -29.86
CA VAL A 17 -0.17 -11.36 -28.44
C VAL A 17 -1.41 -10.59 -27.99
N LEU A 18 -1.54 -9.32 -28.39
CA LEU A 18 -2.72 -8.51 -28.06
C LEU A 18 -3.99 -9.05 -28.73
N ALA A 19 -3.91 -9.44 -30.00
CA ALA A 19 -5.05 -10.03 -30.73
C ALA A 19 -5.52 -11.31 -30.05
N ARG A 20 -4.62 -12.25 -29.75
CA ARG A 20 -4.98 -13.51 -29.09
C ARG A 20 -5.51 -13.29 -27.67
N ALA A 21 -4.97 -12.32 -26.94
CA ALA A 21 -5.49 -11.96 -25.63
C ALA A 21 -6.93 -11.44 -25.71
N ALA A 22 -7.25 -10.61 -26.71
CA ALA A 22 -8.59 -10.09 -26.91
C ALA A 22 -9.60 -11.20 -27.27
N GLU A 23 -9.22 -12.15 -28.14
CA GLU A 23 -10.03 -13.33 -28.46
C GLU A 23 -10.36 -14.14 -27.20
N ILE A 24 -9.34 -14.52 -26.43
CA ILE A 24 -9.50 -15.29 -25.19
C ILE A 24 -10.39 -14.53 -24.20
N TYR A 25 -10.26 -13.21 -24.15
CA TYR A 25 -11.04 -12.38 -23.24
C TYR A 25 -12.51 -12.33 -23.65
N ALA A 26 -12.81 -12.20 -24.95
CA ALA A 26 -14.17 -12.27 -25.47
C ALA A 26 -14.79 -13.66 -25.26
N GLU A 27 -14.07 -14.75 -25.56
CA GLU A 27 -14.54 -16.13 -25.38
C GLU A 27 -14.96 -16.44 -23.94
N ARG A 28 -14.25 -15.88 -22.95
CA ARG A 28 -14.42 -16.25 -21.53
C ARG A 28 -15.27 -15.29 -20.71
N PHE A 29 -15.41 -14.03 -21.14
CA PHE A 29 -15.98 -12.96 -20.33
C PHE A 29 -17.01 -12.10 -21.07
N SER A 30 -17.47 -12.53 -22.24
CA SER A 30 -18.60 -11.87 -22.92
C SER A 30 -19.95 -12.31 -22.35
N ASP A 31 -20.86 -11.36 -22.23
CA ASP A 31 -22.27 -11.60 -21.97
C ASP A 31 -23.00 -11.95 -23.27
N ALA A 32 -24.24 -12.44 -23.18
CA ALA A 32 -25.06 -12.83 -24.34
C ALA A 32 -25.35 -11.68 -25.33
N ASP A 33 -25.16 -10.42 -24.93
CA ASP A 33 -25.29 -9.24 -25.76
C ASP A 33 -23.96 -8.79 -26.41
N GLY A 34 -22.88 -9.57 -26.24
CA GLY A 34 -21.56 -9.29 -26.80
C GLY A 34 -20.75 -8.26 -26.04
N ARG A 35 -21.22 -7.78 -24.88
CA ARG A 35 -20.46 -6.87 -24.02
C ARG A 35 -19.53 -7.65 -23.10
N ILE A 36 -18.41 -7.03 -22.71
CA ILE A 36 -17.47 -7.62 -21.75
C ILE A 36 -17.71 -6.99 -20.37
N ARG A 37 -17.97 -7.83 -19.37
CA ARG A 37 -18.18 -7.39 -17.99
C ARG A 37 -16.85 -7.22 -17.26
N ALA A 38 -16.58 -6.01 -16.77
CA ALA A 38 -15.38 -5.71 -16.00
C ALA A 38 -15.70 -5.56 -14.51
N THR A 39 -14.94 -6.25 -13.67
CA THR A 39 -15.01 -6.14 -12.21
C THR A 39 -13.81 -5.34 -11.71
N PHE A 40 -14.08 -4.26 -10.97
CA PHE A 40 -13.04 -3.41 -10.40
C PHE A 40 -13.06 -3.49 -8.88
N SER A 41 -11.89 -3.69 -8.29
CA SER A 41 -11.68 -3.56 -6.85
C SER A 41 -10.96 -2.25 -6.58
N ILE A 42 -11.61 -1.35 -5.86
CA ILE A 42 -11.04 -0.04 -5.51
C ILE A 42 -10.48 -0.13 -4.09
N VAL A 43 -9.18 0.07 -3.96
CA VAL A 43 -8.51 0.12 -2.66
C VAL A 43 -8.30 1.59 -2.28
N TRP A 44 -8.82 1.97 -1.11
CA TRP A 44 -8.67 3.31 -0.55
C TRP A 44 -7.65 3.27 0.59
N LEU A 45 -6.77 4.27 0.63
CA LEU A 45 -5.84 4.46 1.74
C LEU A 45 -5.90 5.92 2.18
N SER A 46 -6.18 6.11 3.46
CA SER A 46 -6.04 7.40 4.14
C SER A 46 -4.88 7.32 5.13
N GLY A 47 -4.06 8.35 5.18
CA GLY A 47 -2.95 8.46 6.12
C GLY A 47 -2.79 9.90 6.59
N TRP A 48 -2.23 10.06 7.78
CA TRP A 48 -1.90 11.35 8.35
C TRP A 48 -0.39 11.54 8.31
N ALA A 49 0.06 12.70 7.85
CA ALA A 49 1.45 13.08 8.03
C ALA A 49 1.66 13.55 9.48
N PRO A 50 2.82 13.27 10.10
CA PRO A 50 3.15 13.85 11.39
C PRO A 50 3.16 15.37 11.30
N ASP A 51 2.53 16.02 12.27
CA ASP A 51 2.51 17.47 12.36
C ASP A 51 3.90 18.01 12.77
N PRO A 52 4.34 19.17 12.26
CA PRO A 52 5.62 19.76 12.66
C PRO A 52 5.77 19.99 14.17
N SER A 53 4.67 20.17 14.91
CA SER A 53 4.67 20.33 16.38
C SER A 53 4.85 19.01 17.13
N GLN A 54 4.87 17.87 16.45
CA GLN A 54 5.03 16.58 17.08
C GLN A 54 6.36 16.48 17.82
N GLN A 55 6.29 16.22 19.13
CA GLN A 55 7.47 16.13 19.99
C GLN A 55 8.41 15.04 19.49
N LYS A 56 9.67 15.42 19.24
CA LYS A 56 10.72 14.48 18.86
C LYS A 56 11.29 13.81 20.11
N PRO A 57 11.59 12.50 20.06
CA PRO A 57 12.29 11.85 21.16
C PRO A 57 13.62 12.56 21.41
N LEU A 58 13.93 12.78 22.68
CA LEU A 58 15.23 13.31 23.09
C LEU A 58 16.33 12.29 22.81
N LYS A 59 17.59 12.76 22.75
CA LYS A 59 18.74 11.87 22.56
C LYS A 59 18.79 10.82 23.68
N PRO A 60 19.07 9.54 23.38
CA PRO A 60 19.30 8.54 24.41
C PRO A 60 20.34 9.02 25.44
N GLY A 61 20.07 8.81 26.74
CA GLY A 61 20.95 9.26 27.83
C GLY A 61 20.76 10.71 28.29
N SER A 62 19.81 11.47 27.71
CA SER A 62 19.49 12.86 28.13
C SER A 62 18.58 12.96 29.37
N ALA A 63 18.21 11.83 29.98
CA ALA A 63 17.35 11.82 31.17
C ALA A 63 18.06 12.50 32.35
N SER A 64 17.47 13.58 32.87
CA SER A 64 17.98 14.30 34.05
C SER A 64 17.43 13.75 35.37
N HIS A 65 16.36 12.96 35.32
CA HIS A 65 15.70 12.39 36.49
C HIS A 65 15.32 10.92 36.25
N SER A 66 15.40 10.11 37.29
CA SER A 66 14.97 8.72 37.27
C SER A 66 13.45 8.63 37.36
N LEU A 67 12.83 7.83 36.48
CA LEU A 67 11.40 7.55 36.53
C LEU A 67 11.01 6.80 37.82
N ALA A 68 11.91 5.97 38.36
CA ALA A 68 11.67 5.24 39.61
C ALA A 68 11.47 6.19 40.81
N ASP A 69 12.24 7.28 40.85
CA ASP A 69 12.15 8.28 41.93
C ASP A 69 10.84 9.08 41.86
N VAL A 70 10.36 9.36 40.64
CA VAL A 70 9.09 10.07 40.41
C VAL A 70 7.90 9.17 40.81
N LEU A 71 7.91 7.91 40.37
CA LEU A 71 6.82 6.97 40.66
C LEU A 71 6.78 6.55 42.14
N ALA A 72 7.92 6.46 42.82
CA ALA A 72 7.98 6.17 44.25
C ALA A 72 7.40 7.31 45.11
N ARG A 73 7.58 8.57 44.69
CA ARG A 73 7.00 9.75 45.37
C ARG A 73 5.48 9.87 45.21
N GLN A 74 4.90 9.25 44.18
CA GLN A 74 3.47 9.32 43.87
C GLN A 74 2.62 8.27 44.63
N LYS A 75 3.27 7.31 45.29
CA LYS A 75 2.60 6.44 46.28
C LYS A 75 2.34 7.24 47.56
N LYS A 76 1.19 7.93 47.59
CA LYS A 76 0.55 8.39 48.82
C LYS A 76 -0.94 8.08 48.74
#